data_AF-A0A7J7MB04-F1
#
_entry.id   AF-A0A7J7MB04-F1
#
_cell.length_a   1.000
_cell.length_b   1.000
_cell.length_c   1.000
_cell.angle_alpha   90.00
_cell.angle_beta   90.00
_cell.angle_gamma   90.00
#
_symmetry.space_group_name_H-M   'P 1'
#
loop_
_entity.id
_entity.type
_entity.pdbx_description
1 polymer ?
#
loop_
_entity_poly.entity_id
_entity_poly.type
_entity_poly.pdbx_seq_one_letter_code
_entity_poly.pdbx_strand_id
1 'polypeptide(L)' 'MLATFDVYLLAEKKIGRESDWYGILGVSLDASDDTLRGHYRKMALILHPDKNKSIGADGAFKILSEA' A
#
# COMPACT_ATOMS: atom_id res chain seq x y z
N MET A 1 5.14 -9.72 -7.46
CA MET A 1 6.28 -9.19 -6.70
C MET A 1 6.54 -7.70 -6.88
N LEU A 2 5.79 -6.97 -7.73
CA LEU A 2 5.92 -5.51 -7.88
C LEU A 2 5.24 -4.73 -6.75
N ALA A 3 4.01 -5.12 -6.37
CA ALA A 3 3.21 -4.39 -5.38
C ALA A 3 3.85 -4.31 -3.97
N THR A 4 4.61 -5.32 -3.56
CA THR A 4 5.34 -5.29 -2.28
C THR A 4 6.42 -4.21 -2.32
N PHE A 5 7.19 -4.15 -3.40
CA PHE A 5 8.19 -3.11 -3.61
C PHE A 5 7.56 -1.73 -3.74
N ASP A 6 6.42 -1.61 -4.42
CA ASP A 6 5.70 -0.35 -4.56
C ASP A 6 5.28 0.20 -3.19
N VAL A 7 4.71 -0.63 -2.30
CA VAL A 7 4.36 -0.21 -0.94
C VAL A 7 5.58 0.26 -0.16
N TYR A 8 6.69 -0.47 -0.21
CA TYR A 8 7.91 -0.06 0.48
C TYR A 8 8.49 1.24 -0.10
N LEU A 9 8.49 1.39 -1.42
CA LEU A 9 8.97 2.58 -2.11
C LEU A 9 8.10 3.80 -1.77
N LEU A 10 6.78 3.62 -1.71
CA LEU A 10 5.82 4.67 -1.36
C LEU A 10 5.87 5.01 0.13
N ALA A 11 6.12 4.02 0.99
CA ALA A 11 6.36 4.25 2.42
C ALA A 11 7.66 5.02 2.69
N GLU A 12 8.70 4.77 1.90
CA GLU A 12 9.94 5.56 1.91
C GLU A 12 9.74 6.97 1.31
N LYS A 13 8.78 7.12 0.40
CA LYS A 13 8.46 8.39 -0.25
C LYS A 13 7.69 9.31 0.68
N LYS A 14 8.40 9.89 1.66
CA LYS A 14 7.89 11.01 2.47
C LYS A 14 7.87 12.30 1.66
N ILE A 15 6.68 12.84 1.44
CA ILE A 15 6.52 14.23 0.97
C ILE A 15 6.54 15.14 2.21
N GLY A 16 7.73 15.59 2.61
CA GLY A 16 7.89 16.51 3.74
C GLY A 16 7.94 15.83 5.12
N ARG A 17 7.15 16.32 6.09
CA ARG A 17 7.12 15.81 7.48
C ARG A 17 6.13 14.67 7.71
N GLU A 18 5.20 14.44 6.79
CA GLU A 18 4.14 13.45 6.92
C GLU A 18 4.32 12.32 5.89
N SER A 19 3.97 11.10 6.31
CA SER A 19 3.97 9.94 5.43
C SER A 19 2.80 10.05 4.46
N ASP A 20 3.05 9.79 3.19
CA ASP A 20 2.07 9.97 2.14
C ASP A 20 1.15 8.73 2.07
N TRP A 21 0.20 8.63 3.00
CA TRP A 21 -0.69 7.47 3.17
C TRP A 21 -1.49 7.15 1.89
N TYR A 22 -1.97 8.19 1.21
CA TYR A 22 -2.63 8.07 -0.10
C TYR A 22 -1.69 7.46 -1.14
N GLY A 23 -0.43 7.90 -1.14
CA GLY A 23 0.63 7.32 -1.97
C GLY A 23 0.84 5.84 -1.66
N ILE A 24 0.91 5.45 -0.39
CA ILE A 24 1.06 4.04 0.07
C ILE A 24 -0.10 3.16 -0.40
N LEU A 25 -1.33 3.68 -0.34
CA LEU A 25 -2.54 3.03 -0.86
C LEU A 25 -2.63 3.07 -2.40
N GLY A 26 -1.68 3.75 -3.06
CA GLY A 26 -1.65 3.92 -4.51
C GLY A 26 -2.83 4.72 -5.05
N VAL A 27 -3.39 5.60 -4.23
CA VAL A 27 -4.51 6.47 -4.59
C VAL A 27 -4.06 7.92 -4.59
N SER A 28 -4.78 8.73 -5.37
CA SER A 28 -4.52 10.16 -5.42
C SER A 28 -5.07 10.85 -4.16
N LEU A 29 -4.50 12.00 -3.79
CA LEU A 29 -4.94 12.80 -2.63
C LEU A 29 -6.39 13.32 -2.78
N ASP A 30 -6.88 13.39 -4.01
CA ASP A 30 -8.26 13.75 -4.37
C ASP A 30 -9.18 12.53 -4.52
N ALA A 31 -8.71 11.32 -4.24
CA ALA A 31 -9.49 10.11 -4.42
C ALA A 31 -10.64 10.03 -3.40
N SER A 32 -11.83 9.70 -3.90
CA SER A 32 -13.00 9.45 -3.06
C SER A 32 -12.83 8.17 -2.22
N ASP A 33 -13.53 8.10 -1.08
CA ASP A 33 -13.51 6.93 -0.18
C ASP A 33 -13.83 5.59 -0.87
N ASP A 34 -14.69 5.61 -1.90
CA ASP A 34 -15.03 4.42 -2.67
C ASP A 34 -13.82 3.90 -3.47
N THR A 35 -13.04 4.82 -4.03
CA THR A 35 -11.80 4.53 -4.76
C THR A 35 -10.72 4.03 -3.81
N LEU A 36 -10.61 4.64 -2.62
CA LEU A 36 -9.74 4.22 -1.52
C LEU A 36 -10.01 2.76 -1.13
N ARG A 37 -11.28 2.45 -0.81
CA ARG A 37 -11.69 1.10 -0.40
C ARG A 37 -11.48 0.07 -1.51
N GLY A 38 -11.73 0.45 -2.77
CA GLY A 38 -11.49 -0.40 -3.93
C GLY A 38 -10.01 -0.74 -4.11
N HIS A 39 -9.13 0.26 -4.02
CA HIS A 39 -7.68 0.09 -4.10
C HIS A 39 -7.13 -0.73 -2.93
N TYR A 40 -7.55 -0.42 -1.70
CA TYR A 40 -7.16 -1.19 -0.52
C TYR A 40 -7.48 -2.67 -0.68
N ARG A 41 -8.70 -3.02 -1.11
CA ARG A 41 -9.08 -4.42 -1.35
C ARG A 41 -8.22 -5.10 -2.40
N LYS A 42 -7.89 -4.40 -3.49
CA LYS A 42 -6.97 -4.91 -4.52
C LYS A 42 -5.57 -5.16 -3.94
N MET A 43 -5.00 -4.19 -3.24
CA MET A 43 -3.66 -4.33 -2.66
C MET A 43 -3.61 -5.39 -1.57
N ALA A 44 -4.62 -5.47 -0.70
CA ALA A 44 -4.74 -6.52 0.31
C ALA A 44 -4.73 -7.92 -0.32
N LEU A 45 -5.44 -8.12 -1.43
CA LEU A 45 -5.42 -9.40 -2.17
C LEU A 45 -4.07 -9.71 -2.82
N ILE A 46 -3.35 -8.68 -3.29
CA ILE A 46 -2.05 -8.83 -3.95
C ILE A 46 -0.91 -9.03 -2.93
N LEU A 47 -1.00 -8.39 -1.77
CA LEU A 47 -0.03 -8.48 -0.68
C LEU A 47 -0.33 -9.64 0.27
N HIS A 48 -1.50 -10.27 0.12
CA HIS A 48 -1.91 -11.36 1.00
C HIS A 48 -0.82 -12.44 1.04
N PRO A 49 -0.34 -12.84 2.24
CA PRO A 49 0.78 -13.77 2.38
C PRO A 49 0.51 -15.15 1.76
N ASP A 50 -0.76 -15.52 1.61
CA ASP A 50 -1.18 -16.75 0.92
C ASP A 50 -0.86 -16.74 -0.58
N LYS A 51 -1.12 -15.60 -1.25
CA LYS A 51 -0.89 -15.45 -2.70
C LYS A 51 0.49 -14.94 -3.04
N ASN A 52 1.13 -14.21 -2.12
CA ASN A 52 2.41 -13.57 -2.36
C ASN A 52 3.41 -14.01 -1.28
N LYS A 53 4.08 -15.13 -1.53
CA LYS A 53 5.16 -15.67 -0.67
C LYS A 53 6.47 -14.87 -0.75
N SER A 54 6.38 -13.61 -1.14
CA SER A 54 7.52 -12.72 -1.24
C SER A 54 8.03 -12.38 0.16
N ILE A 55 9.34 -12.38 0.33
CA ILE A 55 9.98 -11.83 1.54
C ILE A 55 9.54 -10.36 1.65
N GLY A 56 8.94 -9.99 2.79
CA GLY A 56 8.39 -8.66 3.03
C GLY A 56 6.93 -8.45 2.65
N ALA A 57 6.20 -9.45 2.12
CA ALA A 57 4.77 -9.33 1.86
C ALA A 57 3.95 -9.00 3.13
N ASP A 58 4.30 -9.65 4.25
CA ASP A 58 3.72 -9.38 5.56
C ASP A 58 3.98 -7.93 6.04
N GLY A 59 5.21 -7.44 5.85
CA GLY A 59 5.58 -6.07 6.20
C GLY A 59 4.86 -5.04 5.34
N ALA A 60 4.78 -5.26 4.03
CA ALA A 60 4.00 -4.39 3.14
C ALA A 60 2.49 -4.45 3.44
N PHE A 61 1.95 -5.62 3.79
CA PHE A 61 0.55 -5.74 4.21
C PHE A 61 0.27 -4.97 5.51
N LYS A 62 1.23 -4.97 6.44
CA LYS A 62 1.16 -4.21 7.68
C LYS A 62 1.21 -2.71 7.43
N ILE A 63 2.11 -2.23 6.57
CA ILE A 63 2.18 -0.83 6.15
C ILE A 63 0.86 -0.40 5.47
N LEU A 64 0.31 -1.25 4.59
CA LEU A 64 -0.99 -0.99 3.97
C LEU A 64 -2.13 -0.93 5.01
N SER A 65 -2.04 -1.73 6.08
CA SER A 65 -3.04 -1.72 7.16
C SER A 65 -2.88 -0.56 8.15
N GLU A 66 -1.69 0.03 8.24
CA GLU A 66 -1.40 1.24 9.02
C GLU A 66 -1.78 2.52 8.27
N ALA A 67 -1.82 2.48 6.94
CA ALA A 67 -2.27 3.55 6.05
C ALA A 67 -3.80 3.69 6.02
#